data_AF-A0A0F9KK78-F1
#
_entry.id   AF-A0A0F9KK78-F1
#
_cell.length_a   1.000
_cell.length_b   1.000
_cell.length_c   1.000
_cell.angle_alpha   90.00
_cell.angle_beta   90.00
_cell.angle_gamma   90.00
#
_symmetry.space_group_name_H-M   'P 1'
#
loop_
_entity.id
_entity.type
_entity.pdbx_description
1 polymer ?
#
loop_
_entity_poly.entity_id
_entity_poly.type
_entity_poly.pdbx_seq_one_letter_code
_entity_poly.pdbx_strand_id
1 'polypeptide(L)'
;MSYSLKNNEQGFTMVELVVGLAISLILMGIAVKIFLVQQKAYNVQQQLSEMQQNIRAATDIIVRETKMAGYDPTDLGFDGIGNNSSATSIQILADLDGNGLTTDPNEDITYKYYDDPDFQIKRKGSTGGSFQPLAENITGFTVLYFDANGVDIGTSTLADIRQIKITITGRTAKTDPDRKRVDGVGYRYGTLSASVTPENLDF
;
A
#
# COMPACT_ATOMS: atom_id res chain seq x y z
N MET A 1 -72.82 -16.21 -33.85
CA MET A 1 -73.04 -16.00 -32.41
C MET A 1 -71.82 -15.26 -31.89
N SER A 2 -71.92 -13.95 -31.66
CA SER A 2 -70.80 -13.09 -31.24
C SER A 2 -70.99 -12.68 -29.80
N TYR A 3 -70.07 -13.06 -28.91
CA TYR A 3 -70.08 -12.65 -27.51
C TYR A 3 -69.41 -11.28 -27.40
N SER A 4 -70.19 -10.26 -27.03
CA SER A 4 -69.66 -8.93 -26.70
C SER A 4 -69.05 -8.97 -25.30
N LEU A 5 -67.72 -8.92 -25.21
CA LEU A 5 -67.00 -8.70 -23.96
C LEU A 5 -67.19 -7.23 -23.56
N LYS A 6 -67.97 -6.99 -22.51
CA LYS A 6 -68.20 -5.66 -21.96
C LYS A 6 -66.99 -5.29 -21.10
N ASN A 7 -66.05 -4.52 -21.65
CA ASN A 7 -64.92 -4.00 -20.89
C ASN A 7 -65.43 -2.90 -19.94
N ASN A 8 -65.45 -3.21 -18.64
CA ASN A 8 -65.83 -2.30 -17.57
C ASN A 8 -64.57 -1.57 -17.07
N GLU A 9 -64.06 -0.64 -17.88
CA GLU A 9 -62.91 0.21 -17.54
C GLU A 9 -63.40 1.29 -16.56
N GLN A 10 -63.35 1.01 -15.26
CA GLN A 10 -63.56 2.02 -14.22
C GLN A 10 -62.28 2.87 -14.08
N GLY A 11 -62.40 4.18 -14.25
CA GLY A 11 -61.29 5.13 -14.09
C GLY A 11 -60.85 5.30 -12.63
N PHE A 12 -59.66 5.86 -12.43
CA PHE A 12 -59.09 6.10 -11.10
C PHE A 12 -59.83 7.19 -10.33
N THR A 13 -59.98 7.00 -9.02
CA THR A 13 -60.46 8.02 -8.09
C THR A 13 -59.31 8.98 -7.71
N MET A 14 -59.67 10.22 -7.34
CA MET A 14 -58.69 11.22 -6.87
C MET A 14 -57.90 10.73 -5.63
N VAL A 15 -58.55 9.93 -4.78
CA VAL A 15 -57.92 9.38 -3.57
C VAL A 15 -56.84 8.36 -3.94
N GLU A 16 -57.10 7.47 -4.91
CA GLU A 16 -56.12 6.49 -5.38
C GLU A 16 -54.89 7.15 -6.00
N LEU A 17 -55.06 8.27 -6.72
CA LEU A 17 -53.93 9.05 -7.26
C LEU A 17 -53.05 9.64 -6.14
N VAL A 18 -53.66 10.24 -5.12
CA VAL A 18 -52.90 10.84 -4.01
C VAL A 18 -52.19 9.76 -3.19
N VAL A 19 -52.84 8.63 -2.93
CA VAL A 19 -52.22 7.49 -2.22
C VAL A 19 -51.08 6.90 -3.05
N GLY A 20 -51.26 6.73 -4.36
CA GLY A 20 -50.22 6.23 -5.27
C GLY A 20 -48.99 7.15 -5.32
N LEU A 21 -49.18 8.47 -5.37
CA LEU A 21 -48.09 9.44 -5.31
C LEU A 21 -47.38 9.42 -3.95
N ALA A 22 -48.12 9.34 -2.85
CA ALA A 22 -47.54 9.27 -1.51
C ALA A 22 -46.64 8.04 -1.34
N ILE A 23 -47.09 6.86 -1.79
CA ILE A 23 -46.29 5.63 -1.75
C ILE A 23 -45.06 5.76 -2.66
N SER A 24 -45.22 6.32 -3.87
CA SER A 24 -44.12 6.52 -4.81
C SER A 24 -43.01 7.40 -4.25
N LEU A 25 -43.37 8.48 -3.53
CA LEU A 25 -42.41 9.36 -2.86
C LEU A 25 -41.66 8.65 -1.74
N ILE A 26 -42.35 7.81 -0.96
CA ILE A 26 -41.72 7.00 0.09
C ILE A 26 -40.71 6.04 -0.53
N LEU A 27 -41.09 5.33 -1.59
CA LEU A 27 -40.20 4.40 -2.29
C LEU A 27 -38.98 5.11 -2.89
N MET A 28 -39.17 6.29 -3.49
CA MET A 28 -38.08 7.11 -4.00
C MET A 28 -37.12 7.53 -2.88
N GLY A 29 -37.65 7.95 -1.72
CA GLY A 29 -36.84 8.28 -0.56
C GLY A 29 -35.98 7.10 -0.08
N ILE A 30 -36.52 5.88 -0.10
CA ILE A 30 -35.78 4.66 0.22
C ILE A 30 -34.70 4.40 -0.85
N ALA A 31 -35.04 4.51 -2.13
CA ALA A 31 -34.10 4.27 -3.24
C ALA A 31 -32.91 5.23 -3.20
N VAL A 32 -33.15 6.52 -2.94
CA VAL A 32 -32.07 7.52 -2.79
C VAL A 32 -31.15 7.17 -1.62
N LYS A 33 -31.71 6.73 -0.48
CA LYS A 33 -30.88 6.30 0.66
C LYS A 33 -29.98 5.11 0.31
N ILE A 34 -30.52 4.10 -0.38
CA ILE A 34 -29.75 2.93 -0.83
C ILE A 34 -28.62 3.39 -1.76
N PHE A 35 -28.94 4.25 -2.73
CA PHE A 35 -27.95 4.79 -3.67
C PHE A 35 -26.79 5.51 -2.96
N LEU A 36 -27.08 6.36 -1.97
CA LEU A 36 -26.04 7.07 -1.20
C LEU A 36 -25.14 6.11 -0.42
N VAL A 37 -25.71 5.10 0.21
CA VAL A 37 -24.94 4.06 0.92
C VAL A 37 -24.05 3.30 -0.06
N GLN A 38 -24.57 2.93 -1.23
CA GLN A 38 -23.83 2.22 -2.27
C GLN A 38 -22.68 3.06 -2.83
N GLN A 39 -22.91 4.34 -3.12
CA GLN A 39 -21.87 5.26 -3.59
C GLN A 39 -20.74 5.39 -2.56
N LYS A 40 -21.07 5.50 -1.27
CA LYS A 40 -20.08 5.56 -0.20
C LYS A 40 -19.27 4.27 -0.10
N ALA A 41 -19.94 3.12 -0.11
CA ALA A 41 -19.28 1.82 -0.08
C ALA A 41 -18.30 1.65 -1.25
N TYR A 42 -18.71 2.07 -2.45
CA TYR A 42 -17.87 2.07 -3.64
C TYR A 42 -16.61 2.94 -3.46
N ASN A 43 -16.76 4.18 -2.97
CA ASN A 43 -15.61 5.07 -2.74
C ASN A 43 -14.63 4.51 -1.72
N VAL A 44 -15.13 3.89 -0.65
CA VAL A 44 -14.29 3.24 0.36
C VAL A 44 -13.53 2.05 -0.23
N GLN A 45 -14.21 1.24 -1.03
CA GLN A 45 -13.59 0.10 -1.72
C GLN A 45 -12.48 0.56 -2.68
N GLN A 46 -12.72 1.64 -3.42
CA GLN A 46 -11.72 2.23 -4.30
C GLN A 46 -10.48 2.68 -3.51
N GLN A 47 -10.65 3.42 -2.42
CA GLN A 47 -9.53 3.88 -1.58
C GLN A 47 -8.73 2.72 -0.98
N LEU A 48 -9.40 1.64 -0.58
CA LEU A 48 -8.73 0.43 -0.09
C LEU A 48 -7.90 -0.24 -1.19
N SER A 49 -8.44 -0.32 -2.41
CA SER A 49 -7.73 -0.88 -3.56
C SER A 49 -6.49 -0.05 -3.90
N GLU A 50 -6.62 1.29 -3.94
CA GLU A 50 -5.51 2.21 -4.20
C GLU A 50 -4.41 2.08 -3.14
N MET A 51 -4.79 2.08 -1.85
CA MET A 51 -3.85 1.88 -0.75
C MET A 51 -3.10 0.54 -0.86
N GLN A 52 -3.81 -0.55 -1.14
CA GLN A 52 -3.19 -1.88 -1.29
C GLN A 52 -2.25 -1.93 -2.49
N GLN A 53 -2.64 -1.34 -3.62
CA GLN A 53 -1.80 -1.28 -4.82
C GLN A 53 -0.53 -0.48 -4.58
N ASN A 54 -0.63 0.66 -3.88
CA ASN A 54 0.51 1.49 -3.51
C ASN A 54 1.51 0.74 -2.60
N ILE A 55 1.02 0.09 -1.54
CA ILE A 55 1.86 -0.72 -0.64
C ILE A 55 2.51 -1.89 -1.39
N ARG A 56 1.77 -2.58 -2.27
CA ARG A 56 2.29 -3.68 -3.07
C ARG A 56 3.39 -3.20 -4.02
N ALA A 57 3.14 -2.13 -4.76
CA ALA A 57 4.13 -1.57 -5.68
C ALA A 57 5.43 -1.17 -4.96
N ALA A 58 5.34 -0.52 -3.80
CA ALA A 58 6.50 -0.19 -2.99
C ALA A 58 7.26 -1.43 -2.51
N THR A 59 6.53 -2.44 -2.01
CA THR A 59 7.11 -3.69 -1.54
C THR A 59 7.82 -4.44 -2.68
N ASP A 60 7.19 -4.56 -3.85
CA ASP A 60 7.76 -5.26 -5.01
C ASP A 60 9.06 -4.60 -5.49
N ILE A 61 9.11 -3.27 -5.52
CA ILE A 61 10.30 -2.52 -5.91
C ILE A 61 11.43 -2.73 -4.87
N ILE A 62 11.15 -2.54 -3.58
CA ILE A 62 12.15 -2.70 -2.51
C ILE A 62 12.66 -4.14 -2.49
N VAL A 63 11.78 -5.14 -2.57
CA VAL A 63 12.15 -6.56 -2.59
C VAL A 63 13.04 -6.88 -3.77
N ARG A 64 12.70 -6.41 -4.98
CA ARG A 64 13.49 -6.66 -6.18
C ARG A 64 14.90 -6.08 -6.06
N GLU A 65 15.03 -4.87 -5.55
CA GLU A 65 16.33 -4.22 -5.37
C GLU A 65 17.12 -4.89 -4.24
N THR A 66 16.46 -5.27 -3.15
CA THR A 66 17.08 -5.99 -2.03
C THR A 66 17.65 -7.34 -2.47
N LYS A 67 17.03 -8.03 -3.43
CA LYS A 67 17.57 -9.30 -3.97
C LYS A 67 18.93 -9.16 -4.64
N MET A 68 19.28 -7.97 -5.12
CA MET A 68 20.58 -7.70 -5.74
C MET A 68 21.66 -7.31 -4.74
N ALA A 69 21.32 -7.17 -3.45
CA ALA A 69 22.27 -6.82 -2.41
C ALA A 69 23.48 -7.77 -2.41
N GLY A 70 24.68 -7.19 -2.33
CA GLY A 70 25.94 -7.94 -2.26
C GLY A 70 26.42 -8.51 -3.60
N TYR A 71 25.79 -8.15 -4.72
CA TYR A 71 26.30 -8.56 -6.02
C TYR A 71 27.68 -7.93 -6.28
N ASP A 72 28.73 -8.74 -6.26
CA ASP A 72 30.13 -8.33 -6.36
C ASP A 72 30.86 -9.22 -7.39
N PRO A 73 30.81 -8.87 -8.69
CA PRO A 73 31.50 -9.63 -9.73
C PRO A 73 33.04 -9.42 -9.72
N THR A 74 33.54 -8.41 -8.99
CA THR A 74 34.97 -8.07 -8.92
C THR A 74 35.67 -8.63 -7.67
N ASP A 75 34.92 -9.24 -6.76
CA ASP A 75 35.37 -9.89 -5.52
C ASP A 75 36.18 -8.92 -4.63
N LEU A 76 35.66 -7.70 -4.47
CA LEU A 76 36.25 -6.67 -3.63
C LEU A 76 35.91 -6.82 -2.15
N GLY A 77 34.85 -7.57 -1.83
CA GLY A 77 34.50 -7.93 -0.46
C GLY A 77 33.87 -6.79 0.32
N PHE A 78 32.81 -6.18 -0.22
CA PHE A 78 31.98 -5.20 0.49
C PHE A 78 30.72 -5.82 1.08
N ASP A 79 30.16 -5.20 2.12
CA ASP A 79 28.88 -5.62 2.68
C ASP A 79 27.72 -5.16 1.79
N GLY A 80 26.89 -6.10 1.30
CA GLY A 80 25.73 -5.77 0.46
C GLY A 80 24.63 -4.96 1.16
N ILE A 81 24.66 -4.90 2.48
CA ILE A 81 23.79 -4.04 3.30
C ILE A 81 24.64 -2.93 3.93
N GLY A 82 24.31 -1.68 3.64
CA GLY A 82 25.12 -0.52 4.03
C GLY A 82 24.80 0.06 5.41
N ASN A 83 25.71 0.89 5.92
CA ASN A 83 25.65 1.53 7.24
C ASN A 83 24.47 2.50 7.46
N ASN A 84 23.78 2.93 6.40
CA ASN A 84 22.57 3.76 6.53
C ASN A 84 21.29 2.94 6.80
N SER A 85 21.43 1.63 7.00
CA SER A 85 20.34 0.73 7.39
C SER A 85 19.97 0.90 8.86
N SER A 86 18.68 0.73 9.18
CA SER A 86 18.13 0.78 10.53
C SER A 86 16.77 0.07 10.58
N ALA A 87 16.08 0.11 11.71
CA ALA A 87 14.73 -0.44 11.81
C ALA A 87 13.70 0.22 10.86
N THR A 88 14.00 1.39 10.28
CA THR A 88 13.10 2.16 9.39
C THR A 88 13.80 2.66 8.11
N SER A 89 14.97 2.11 7.79
CA SER A 89 15.69 2.37 6.54
C SER A 89 16.48 1.14 6.12
N ILE A 90 16.70 0.97 4.82
CA ILE A 90 17.60 -0.06 4.29
C ILE A 90 18.47 0.56 3.21
N GLN A 91 19.77 0.31 3.29
CA GLN A 91 20.74 0.64 2.26
C GLN A 91 21.22 -0.64 1.60
N ILE A 92 21.10 -0.70 0.29
CA ILE A 92 21.45 -1.83 -0.57
C ILE A 92 22.64 -1.41 -1.41
N LEU A 93 23.70 -2.21 -1.37
CA LEU A 93 24.93 -2.02 -2.13
C LEU A 93 25.12 -3.19 -3.10
N ALA A 94 25.49 -2.88 -4.34
CA ALA A 94 25.79 -3.84 -5.41
C ALA A 94 26.72 -3.20 -6.45
N ASP A 95 27.66 -3.95 -7.01
CA ASP A 95 28.52 -3.56 -8.14
C ASP A 95 27.90 -4.13 -9.43
N LEU A 96 26.96 -3.40 -10.02
CA LEU A 96 26.12 -3.89 -11.12
C LEU A 96 26.84 -3.84 -12.46
N ASP A 97 27.76 -2.91 -12.64
CA ASP A 97 28.53 -2.75 -13.88
C ASP A 97 29.91 -3.45 -13.85
N GLY A 98 30.34 -3.93 -12.68
CA GLY A 98 31.59 -4.67 -12.49
C GLY A 98 32.82 -3.77 -12.53
N ASN A 99 32.67 -2.49 -12.19
CA ASN A 99 33.78 -1.53 -12.14
C ASN A 99 34.50 -1.52 -10.78
N GLY A 100 33.99 -2.26 -9.79
CA GLY A 100 34.56 -2.35 -8.46
C GLY A 100 34.22 -1.18 -7.54
N LEU A 101 33.18 -0.42 -7.87
CA LEU A 101 32.59 0.61 -7.03
C LEU A 101 31.12 0.28 -6.82
N THR A 102 30.53 0.86 -5.77
CA THR A 102 29.08 0.74 -5.50
C THR A 102 28.42 2.12 -5.52
N THR A 103 29.06 3.11 -6.14
CA THR A 103 28.65 4.52 -6.03
C THR A 103 27.77 4.98 -7.17
N ASP A 104 27.65 4.18 -8.22
CA ASP A 104 26.93 4.55 -9.42
C ASP A 104 25.41 4.44 -9.25
N PRO A 105 24.63 4.96 -10.21
CA PRO A 105 23.18 4.88 -10.14
C PRO A 105 22.67 3.43 -10.05
N ASN A 106 21.83 3.18 -9.04
CA ASN A 106 21.25 1.90 -8.67
C ASN A 106 22.22 0.88 -8.04
N GLU A 107 23.43 1.33 -7.69
CA GLU A 107 24.41 0.53 -6.96
C GLU A 107 24.47 0.86 -5.47
N ASP A 108 24.16 2.12 -5.11
CA ASP A 108 23.89 2.53 -3.74
C ASP A 108 22.45 3.04 -3.63
N ILE A 109 21.56 2.15 -3.20
CA ILE A 109 20.14 2.44 -3.05
C ILE A 109 19.83 2.56 -1.57
N THR A 110 19.18 3.65 -1.17
CA THR A 110 18.66 3.80 0.19
C THR A 110 17.17 4.03 0.19
N TYR A 111 16.42 3.20 0.90
CA TYR A 111 15.03 3.47 1.26
C TYR A 111 14.95 3.96 2.70
N LYS A 112 14.16 5.00 2.93
CA LYS A 112 13.96 5.56 4.26
C LYS A 112 12.52 5.99 4.47
N TYR A 113 11.99 5.68 5.64
CA TYR A 113 10.69 6.16 6.07
C TYR A 113 10.76 7.56 6.66
N TYR A 114 9.83 8.38 6.21
CA TYR A 114 9.55 9.71 6.72
C TYR A 114 8.16 9.65 7.34
N ASP A 115 8.12 9.76 8.65
CA ASP A 115 6.87 9.71 9.43
C ASP A 115 6.10 11.04 9.29
N ASP A 116 5.36 11.47 10.32
CA ASP A 116 4.72 12.78 10.33
C ASP A 116 5.74 13.92 10.09
N PRO A 117 5.46 14.89 9.20
CA PRO A 117 4.20 15.11 8.48
C PRO A 117 4.13 14.47 7.07
N ASP A 118 5.21 13.82 6.62
CA ASP A 118 5.34 13.36 5.23
C ASP A 118 4.51 12.09 4.97
N PHE A 119 4.54 11.11 5.88
CA PHE A 119 3.91 9.79 5.71
C PHE A 119 4.35 9.09 4.40
N GLN A 120 5.66 9.04 4.15
CA GLN A 120 6.23 8.56 2.90
C GLN A 120 7.38 7.57 3.13
N ILE A 121 7.52 6.62 2.20
CA ILE A 121 8.80 5.96 1.95
C ILE A 121 9.46 6.70 0.80
N LYS A 122 10.71 7.12 0.98
CA LYS A 122 11.50 7.75 -0.08
C LYS A 122 12.66 6.83 -0.49
N ARG A 123 13.02 6.87 -1.76
CA ARG A 123 14.14 6.16 -2.38
C ARG A 123 15.22 7.16 -2.79
N LYS A 124 16.48 6.86 -2.47
CA LYS A 124 17.68 7.48 -3.02
C LYS A 124 18.38 6.42 -3.87
N GLY A 125 18.79 6.74 -5.09
CA GLY A 125 19.33 5.76 -6.04
C GLY A 125 20.84 5.84 -6.31
N SER A 126 21.59 6.66 -5.57
CA SER A 126 23.06 6.69 -5.62
C SER A 126 23.61 7.36 -4.36
N THR A 127 24.91 7.24 -4.12
CA THR A 127 25.58 7.82 -2.95
C THR A 127 25.34 9.33 -2.84
N GLY A 128 25.51 10.08 -3.94
CA GLY A 128 25.30 11.52 -4.03
C GLY A 128 23.88 11.96 -4.44
N GLY A 129 22.93 11.04 -4.55
CA GLY A 129 21.57 11.33 -4.98
C GLY A 129 20.70 12.00 -3.89
N SER A 130 19.52 12.46 -4.30
CA SER A 130 18.48 12.97 -3.39
C SER A 130 17.37 11.96 -3.19
N PHE A 131 16.73 11.98 -2.01
CA PHE A 131 15.55 11.17 -1.73
C PHE A 131 14.34 11.64 -2.54
N GLN A 132 13.69 10.72 -3.25
CA GLN A 132 12.46 10.92 -4.00
C GLN A 132 11.32 10.09 -3.41
N PRO A 133 10.06 10.58 -3.38
CA PRO A 133 8.92 9.78 -2.93
C PRO A 133 8.77 8.50 -3.76
N LEU A 134 8.69 7.36 -3.08
CA LEU A 134 8.35 6.06 -3.67
C LEU A 134 6.90 5.71 -3.41
N ALA A 135 6.46 5.89 -2.16
CA ALA A 135 5.10 5.61 -1.73
C ALA A 135 4.64 6.62 -0.69
N GLU A 136 3.37 6.98 -0.79
CA GLU A 136 2.71 7.95 0.07
C GLU A 136 1.66 7.29 0.96
N ASN A 137 1.16 8.03 1.94
CA ASN A 137 0.19 7.53 2.92
C ASN A 137 0.71 6.28 3.66
N ILE A 138 2.02 6.24 3.92
CA ILE A 138 2.66 5.20 4.71
C ILE A 138 2.71 5.68 6.16
N THR A 139 2.26 4.83 7.06
CA THR A 139 2.20 5.06 8.52
C THR A 139 3.13 4.13 9.30
N GLY A 140 3.82 3.23 8.59
CA GLY A 140 4.80 2.35 9.19
C GLY A 140 5.64 1.68 8.11
N PHE A 141 6.94 1.64 8.35
CA PHE A 141 7.90 0.91 7.55
C PHE A 141 8.93 0.32 8.53
N THR A 142 8.93 -0.99 8.64
CA THR A 142 9.82 -1.73 9.54
C THR A 142 10.70 -2.64 8.73
N VAL A 143 12.00 -2.59 9.00
CA VAL A 143 12.99 -3.50 8.44
C VAL A 143 13.66 -4.25 9.57
N LEU A 144 13.64 -5.58 9.49
CA LEU A 144 14.35 -6.48 10.40
C LEU A 144 15.40 -7.24 9.61
N TYR A 145 16.52 -7.56 10.26
CA TYR A 145 17.70 -8.11 9.63
C TYR A 145 18.14 -9.35 10.38
N PHE A 146 18.17 -10.49 9.70
CA PHE A 146 18.40 -11.79 10.30
C PHE A 146 19.72 -12.38 9.80
N ASP A 147 20.42 -13.05 10.70
CA ASP A 147 21.62 -13.83 10.38
C ASP A 147 21.27 -15.18 9.72
N ALA A 148 22.29 -15.97 9.39
CA ALA A 148 22.15 -17.34 8.85
C ALA A 148 21.34 -18.29 9.77
N ASN A 149 21.29 -18.00 11.08
CA ASN A 149 20.56 -18.81 12.06
C ASN A 149 19.10 -18.35 12.23
N GLY A 150 18.68 -17.30 11.53
CA GLY A 150 17.34 -16.70 11.66
C GLY A 150 17.16 -15.84 12.91
N VAL A 151 18.25 -15.39 13.54
CA VAL A 151 18.24 -14.47 14.68
C VAL A 151 18.23 -13.04 14.15
N ASP A 152 17.31 -12.21 14.66
CA ASP A 152 17.29 -10.77 14.35
C ASP A 152 18.50 -10.09 15.02
N ILE A 153 19.46 -9.68 14.20
CA ILE A 153 20.71 -9.03 14.63
C ILE A 153 20.65 -7.50 14.45
N GLY A 154 19.54 -6.99 13.92
CA GLY A 154 19.39 -5.59 13.53
C GLY A 154 20.54 -5.15 12.63
N THR A 155 21.23 -4.07 12.99
CA THR A 155 22.36 -3.54 12.23
C THR A 155 23.69 -3.65 12.99
N SER A 156 23.77 -4.62 13.91
CA SER A 156 24.96 -4.80 14.77
C SER A 156 26.18 -5.27 14.00
N THR A 157 25.98 -6.19 13.04
CA THR A 157 27.04 -6.73 12.17
C THR A 157 26.45 -6.95 10.78
N LEU A 158 26.71 -6.01 9.88
CA LEU A 158 26.07 -6.00 8.56
C LEU A 158 26.50 -7.19 7.70
N ALA A 159 27.77 -7.59 7.82
CA ALA A 159 28.35 -8.76 7.15
C ALA A 159 27.66 -10.09 7.49
N ASP A 160 26.95 -10.19 8.63
CA ASP A 160 26.27 -11.41 9.07
C ASP A 160 24.82 -11.50 8.58
N ILE A 161 24.29 -10.44 7.95
CA ILE A 161 22.90 -10.39 7.48
C ILE A 161 22.73 -11.35 6.30
N ARG A 162 21.74 -12.24 6.38
CA ARG A 162 21.37 -13.19 5.31
C ARG A 162 19.92 -13.04 4.86
N GLN A 163 19.04 -12.60 5.74
CA GLN A 163 17.64 -12.35 5.41
C GLN A 163 17.16 -11.00 5.91
N ILE A 164 16.33 -10.34 5.09
CA ILE A 164 15.72 -9.05 5.40
C ILE A 164 14.20 -9.23 5.38
N LYS A 165 13.53 -8.80 6.45
CA LYS A 165 12.06 -8.73 6.49
C LYS A 165 11.60 -7.28 6.48
N ILE A 166 10.83 -6.93 5.46
CA ILE A 166 10.24 -5.61 5.28
C ILE A 166 8.76 -5.70 5.60
N THR A 167 8.25 -4.75 6.40
CA THR A 167 6.82 -4.61 6.69
C THR A 167 6.40 -3.17 6.44
N ILE A 168 5.40 -2.99 5.58
CA ILE A 168 4.86 -1.68 5.20
C ILE A 168 3.41 -1.60 5.67
N THR A 169 3.07 -0.55 6.40
CA THR A 169 1.69 -0.23 6.80
C THR A 169 1.27 1.08 6.19
N GLY A 170 0.31 1.05 5.27
CA GLY A 170 -0.28 2.25 4.68
C GLY A 170 -1.66 2.56 5.22
N ARG A 171 -2.12 3.77 4.95
CA ARG A 171 -3.48 4.26 5.24
C ARG A 171 -4.19 4.73 3.98
N THR A 172 -5.51 4.79 4.00
CA THR A 172 -6.29 5.43 2.93
C THR A 172 -5.97 6.92 2.85
N ALA A 173 -5.97 7.49 1.64
CA ALA A 173 -5.69 8.91 1.44
C ALA A 173 -6.75 9.83 2.06
N LYS A 174 -7.99 9.33 2.21
CA LYS A 174 -9.10 10.04 2.84
C LYS A 174 -9.57 9.31 4.08
N THR A 175 -10.19 10.08 4.96
CA THR A 175 -10.83 9.61 6.17
C THR A 175 -12.13 8.88 5.81
N ASP A 176 -12.48 7.85 6.58
CA ASP A 176 -13.78 7.19 6.52
C ASP A 176 -14.66 7.75 7.66
N PRO A 177 -15.62 8.64 7.36
CA PRO A 177 -16.42 9.32 8.39
C PRO A 177 -17.32 8.39 9.21
N ASP A 178 -17.61 7.18 8.70
CA ASP A 178 -18.43 6.21 9.44
C ASP A 178 -17.64 5.48 10.52
N ARG A 179 -16.31 5.48 10.42
CA ARG A 179 -15.45 4.87 11.43
C ARG A 179 -15.06 5.91 12.47
N LYS A 180 -15.92 6.09 13.48
CA LYS A 180 -15.55 6.83 14.68
C LYS A 180 -14.56 6.01 15.52
N ARG A 181 -13.25 6.19 15.29
CA ARG A 181 -12.26 5.92 16.34
C ARG A 181 -12.38 7.00 17.43
N VAL A 182 -11.79 6.73 18.59
CA VAL A 182 -11.74 7.62 19.76
C VAL A 182 -11.10 8.99 19.45
N ASP A 183 -10.38 9.11 18.33
CA ASP A 183 -9.65 10.30 17.83
C ASP A 183 -10.37 11.06 16.70
N GLY A 184 -11.56 10.62 16.25
CA GLY A 184 -12.41 11.38 15.32
C GLY A 184 -12.00 11.39 13.84
N VAL A 185 -10.94 10.66 13.44
CA VAL A 185 -10.42 10.67 12.05
C VAL A 185 -10.15 9.22 11.59
N GLY A 186 -11.20 8.51 11.18
CA GLY A 186 -11.13 7.08 10.88
C GLY A 186 -10.49 6.74 9.54
N TYR A 187 -9.17 6.78 9.39
CA TYR A 187 -8.51 6.17 8.22
C TYR A 187 -8.67 4.63 8.25
N ARG A 188 -8.61 4.01 7.07
CA ARG A 188 -8.42 2.56 6.97
C ARG A 188 -6.95 2.27 6.74
N TYR A 189 -6.50 1.14 7.27
CA TYR A 189 -5.09 0.75 7.23
C TYR A 189 -4.96 -0.61 6.55
N GLY A 190 -3.83 -0.83 5.90
CA GLY A 190 -3.43 -2.12 5.36
C GLY A 190 -1.94 -2.34 5.61
N THR A 191 -1.57 -3.59 5.89
CA THR A 191 -0.18 -3.97 6.14
C THR A 191 0.21 -5.09 5.20
N LEU A 192 1.43 -5.02 4.67
CA LEU A 192 2.05 -6.07 3.88
C LEU A 192 3.46 -6.33 4.44
N SER A 193 3.82 -7.61 4.55
CA SER A 193 5.17 -8.03 4.94
C SER A 193 5.76 -8.92 3.86
N ALA A 194 7.05 -8.74 3.58
CA ALA A 194 7.83 -9.57 2.68
C ALA A 194 9.17 -9.92 3.34
N SER A 195 9.60 -11.17 3.20
CA SER A 195 10.96 -11.60 3.56
C SER A 195 11.75 -11.86 2.30
N VAL A 196 13.00 -11.41 2.27
CA VAL A 196 13.94 -11.53 1.15
C VAL A 196 15.22 -12.14 1.67
N THR A 197 15.72 -13.15 0.98
CA THR A 197 17.04 -13.77 1.22
C THR A 197 17.85 -13.52 -0.05
N PRO A 198 18.66 -12.44 -0.12
CA PRO A 198 19.44 -12.14 -1.31
C PRO A 198 20.52 -13.20 -1.54
N GLU A 199 20.64 -13.69 -2.77
CA GLU A 199 21.53 -14.82 -3.09
C GLU A 199 23.01 -14.47 -2.88
N ASN A 200 23.39 -13.20 -3.05
CA ASN A 200 24.78 -12.77 -2.93
C ASN A 200 25.20 -12.42 -1.50
N LEU A 201 24.33 -12.61 -0.50
CA LEU A 201 24.71 -12.42 0.91
C LEU A 201 25.14 -13.72 1.59
N ASP A 202 24.96 -14.89 0.96
CA ASP A 202 25.23 -16.21 1.54
C ASP A 202 26.72 -16.62 1.59
N PHE A 203 27.64 -15.67 1.36
CA PHE A 203 29.10 -15.90 1.38
C PHE A 203 29.70 -15.81 2.80
#